data_AF-A0AAW0CDE9-F1
#
_entry.id   AF-A0AAW0CDE9-F1
#
_cell.length_a   1.000
_cell.length_b   1.000
_cell.length_c   1.000
_cell.angle_alpha   90.00
_cell.angle_beta   90.00
_cell.angle_gamma   90.00
#
_symmetry.space_group_name_H-M   'P 1'
#
loop_
_entity.id
_entity.type
_entity.pdbx_description
1 polymer ?
#
loop_
_entity_poly.entity_id
_entity_poly.type
_entity_poly.pdbx_seq_one_letter_code
_entity_poly.pdbx_strand_id
1 'polypeptide(L)'
;GMPWVAKRFFNIGTGEEQVEIHENSKFLIQEITRLAKSGYYLEHFVAEAKQRGVSIDETISVTDFKLGIEVVQEGASPSLASGVSVDRYQDANTNSNSKLLWLFEPRRSARVDHWSGTNDYPAWHHKKLGSTLNAFTHYVYHLTQESIVLADLQSV
;
A
#
# COMPACT_ATOMS: atom_id res chain seq x y z
N GLY A 1 -3.43 -3.55 22.56
CA GLY A 1 -2.87 -2.87 21.38
C GLY A 1 -3.76 -3.11 20.18
N MET A 2 -3.79 -2.22 19.19
CA MET A 2 -4.49 -2.48 17.93
C MET A 2 -3.83 -3.65 17.18
N PRO A 3 -4.61 -4.61 16.63
CA PRO A 3 -4.05 -5.70 15.84
C PRO A 3 -3.48 -5.18 14.51
N TRP A 4 -2.42 -5.82 14.03
CA TRP A 4 -1.77 -5.53 12.75
C TRP A 4 -1.89 -6.74 11.81
N VAL A 5 -1.82 -6.49 10.51
CA VAL A 5 -1.79 -7.52 9.46
C VAL A 5 -0.45 -7.42 8.75
N ALA A 6 0.26 -8.54 8.62
CA ALA A 6 1.44 -8.67 7.79
C ALA A 6 1.03 -9.12 6.38
N LYS A 7 1.56 -8.44 5.35
CA LYS A 7 1.27 -8.70 3.95
C LYS A 7 2.54 -9.03 3.18
N ARG A 8 2.40 -9.95 2.23
CA ARG A 8 3.37 -10.28 1.17
C ARG A 8 2.64 -10.41 -0.16
N PHE A 9 3.36 -10.38 -1.26
CA PHE A 9 2.79 -10.70 -2.57
C PHE A 9 2.58 -12.22 -2.68
N PHE A 10 1.38 -12.59 -3.12
CA PHE A 10 1.01 -13.97 -3.43
C PHE A 10 1.17 -14.30 -4.91
N ASN A 11 0.94 -13.32 -5.79
CA ASN A 11 1.07 -13.43 -7.24
C ASN A 11 1.41 -12.03 -7.82
N ILE A 12 2.37 -11.99 -8.75
CA ILE A 12 2.81 -10.77 -9.46
C ILE A 12 2.68 -10.90 -10.98
N GLY A 13 1.91 -11.89 -11.45
CA GLY A 13 1.77 -12.25 -12.87
C GLY A 13 2.59 -13.47 -13.30
N THR A 14 3.39 -14.04 -12.39
CA THR A 14 4.23 -15.23 -12.64
C THR A 14 3.61 -16.55 -12.16
N GLY A 15 2.44 -16.48 -11.51
CA GLY A 15 1.74 -17.63 -10.94
C GLY A 15 1.59 -17.52 -9.43
N GLU A 16 0.68 -18.33 -8.87
CA GLU A 16 0.41 -18.36 -7.43
C GLU A 16 1.59 -18.93 -6.65
N GLU A 17 1.99 -18.23 -5.60
CA GLU A 17 3.14 -18.55 -4.73
C GLU A 17 4.50 -18.62 -5.44
N GLN A 18 4.58 -18.17 -6.69
CA GLN A 18 5.81 -18.15 -7.49
C GLN A 18 6.62 -16.85 -7.34
N VAL A 19 6.31 -16.01 -6.34
CA VAL A 19 6.99 -14.72 -6.14
C VAL A 19 8.37 -14.94 -5.52
N GLU A 20 9.44 -14.49 -6.18
CA GLU A 20 10.80 -14.57 -5.62
C GLU A 20 11.00 -13.60 -4.44
N ILE A 21 11.92 -13.93 -3.53
CA ILE A 21 12.18 -13.11 -2.33
C ILE A 21 12.56 -11.67 -2.70
N HIS A 22 13.41 -11.51 -3.71
CA HIS A 22 13.85 -10.20 -4.19
C HIS A 22 12.72 -9.43 -4.88
N GLU A 23 11.81 -10.13 -5.59
CA GLU A 23 10.64 -9.52 -6.22
C GLU A 23 9.64 -9.05 -5.17
N ASN A 24 9.30 -9.91 -4.20
CA ASN A 24 8.44 -9.53 -3.08
C ASN A 24 9.01 -8.30 -2.37
N SER A 25 10.33 -8.28 -2.11
CA SER A 25 11.01 -7.12 -1.50
C SER A 25 10.84 -5.85 -2.33
N LYS A 26 11.12 -5.93 -3.64
CA LYS A 26 10.98 -4.81 -4.58
C LYS A 26 9.55 -4.28 -4.60
N PHE A 27 8.55 -5.15 -4.74
CA PHE A 27 7.15 -4.73 -4.83
C PHE A 27 6.61 -4.20 -3.50
N LEU A 28 7.05 -4.72 -2.35
CA LEU A 28 6.69 -4.15 -1.05
C LEU A 28 7.29 -2.75 -0.86
N ILE A 29 8.53 -2.51 -1.31
CA ILE A 29 9.13 -1.17 -1.30
C ILE A 29 8.34 -0.21 -2.19
N GLN A 30 7.91 -0.66 -3.38
CA GLN A 30 7.05 0.13 -4.26
C GLN A 30 5.71 0.46 -3.61
N GLU A 31 5.08 -0.49 -2.93
CA GLU A 31 3.81 -0.29 -2.24
C GLU A 31 3.92 0.71 -1.08
N ILE A 32 4.98 0.60 -0.27
CA ILE A 32 5.27 1.57 0.79
C ILE A 32 5.54 2.96 0.21
N THR A 33 6.30 3.02 -0.89
CA THR A 33 6.57 4.28 -1.58
C THR A 33 5.26 4.92 -2.07
N ARG A 34 4.32 4.11 -2.59
CA ARG A 34 2.98 4.56 -2.98
C ARG A 34 2.21 5.12 -1.80
N LEU A 35 2.15 4.40 -0.67
CA LEU A 35 1.47 4.86 0.56
C LEU A 35 2.08 6.17 1.10
N ALA A 36 3.41 6.24 1.17
CA ALA A 36 4.12 7.44 1.62
C ALA A 36 3.83 8.66 0.73
N LYS A 37 3.88 8.48 -0.60
CA LYS A 37 3.53 9.54 -1.56
C LYS A 37 2.07 9.97 -1.43
N SER A 38 1.14 9.03 -1.31
CA SER A 38 -0.27 9.34 -1.09
C SER A 38 -0.47 10.18 0.18
N GLY A 39 0.23 9.86 1.26
CA GLY A 39 0.21 10.65 2.51
C GLY A 39 0.73 12.07 2.29
N TYR A 40 1.90 12.21 1.67
CA TYR A 40 2.49 13.50 1.32
C TYR A 40 1.53 14.36 0.47
N TYR A 41 0.93 13.79 -0.57
CA TYR A 41 -0.01 14.52 -1.42
C TYR A 41 -1.30 14.89 -0.68
N LEU A 42 -1.78 14.03 0.22
CA LEU A 42 -2.97 14.29 1.01
C LEU A 42 -2.76 15.48 1.94
N GLU A 43 -1.61 15.55 2.61
CA GLU A 43 -1.25 16.70 3.45
C GLU A 43 -1.27 18.01 2.66
N HIS A 44 -0.70 18.01 1.45
CA HIS A 44 -0.71 19.18 0.57
C HIS A 44 -2.12 19.56 0.14
N PHE A 45 -2.94 18.57 -0.22
CA PHE A 45 -4.34 18.80 -0.60
C PHE A 45 -5.15 19.43 0.53
N VAL A 46 -5.02 18.91 1.76
CA VAL A 46 -5.71 19.43 2.94
C VAL A 46 -5.25 20.86 3.26
N ALA A 47 -3.94 21.13 3.19
CA ALA A 47 -3.39 22.47 3.41
C ALA A 47 -3.93 23.48 2.38
N GLU A 48 -3.94 23.12 1.10
CA GLU A 48 -4.42 23.97 0.02
C GLU A 48 -5.94 24.22 0.13
N ALA A 49 -6.72 23.18 0.42
CA ALA A 49 -8.17 23.30 0.63
C ALA A 49 -8.48 24.28 1.76
N LYS A 50 -7.76 24.18 2.89
CA LYS A 50 -7.88 25.09 4.02
C LYS A 50 -7.51 26.52 3.64
N GLN A 51 -6.40 26.72 2.92
CA GLN A 51 -5.97 28.04 2.47
C GLN A 51 -7.02 28.71 1.55
N ARG A 52 -7.67 27.92 0.69
CA ARG A 52 -8.70 28.40 -0.24
C ARG A 52 -10.10 28.47 0.37
N GLY A 53 -10.29 28.05 1.62
CA GLY A 53 -11.60 28.00 2.26
C GLY A 53 -12.56 26.96 1.64
N VAL A 54 -12.03 25.92 1.01
CA VAL A 54 -12.82 24.84 0.41
C VAL A 54 -13.15 23.80 1.49
N SER A 55 -14.43 23.48 1.65
CA SER A 55 -14.86 22.45 2.60
C SER A 55 -14.61 21.04 2.05
N ILE A 56 -13.76 20.28 2.72
CA ILE A 56 -13.47 18.88 2.42
C ILE A 56 -13.87 17.96 3.58
N ASP A 57 -13.92 16.66 3.34
CA ASP A 57 -13.97 15.69 4.43
C ASP A 57 -12.57 15.56 5.06
N GLU A 58 -12.39 16.07 6.29
CA GLU A 58 -11.10 16.06 7.00
C GLU A 58 -10.82 14.74 7.74
N THR A 59 -11.74 13.78 7.69
CA THR A 59 -11.55 12.45 8.32
C THR A 59 -10.67 11.52 7.48
N ILE A 60 -10.34 11.93 6.26
CA ILE A 60 -9.49 11.18 5.34
C ILE A 60 -8.06 11.09 5.88
N SER A 61 -7.51 9.89 5.87
CA SER A 61 -6.12 9.62 6.19
C SER A 61 -5.63 8.41 5.40
N VAL A 62 -4.33 8.41 5.09
CA VAL A 62 -3.67 7.20 4.59
C VAL A 62 -3.38 6.29 5.78
N THR A 63 -3.56 4.99 5.59
CA THR A 63 -3.25 3.99 6.63
C THR A 63 -1.83 4.14 7.15
N ASP A 64 -1.65 3.88 8.44
CA ASP A 64 -0.31 3.64 8.99
C ASP A 64 0.27 2.37 8.35
N PHE A 65 1.60 2.34 8.20
CA PHE A 65 2.32 1.22 7.62
C PHE A 65 3.72 1.07 8.21
N LYS A 66 4.23 -0.17 8.27
CA LYS A 66 5.61 -0.47 8.67
C LYS A 66 6.21 -1.53 7.76
N LEU A 67 7.50 -1.39 7.47
CA LEU A 67 8.29 -2.43 6.83
C LEU A 67 8.98 -3.27 7.91
N GLY A 68 8.71 -4.57 7.93
CA GLY A 68 9.42 -5.50 8.81
C GLY A 68 10.29 -6.45 8.01
N ILE A 69 11.37 -6.88 8.64
CA ILE A 69 12.24 -7.96 8.17
C ILE A 69 11.95 -9.17 9.04
N GLU A 70 11.68 -10.31 8.40
CA GLU A 70 11.67 -11.58 9.09
C GLU A 70 13.11 -12.04 9.33
N VAL A 71 13.46 -12.21 10.61
CA VAL A 71 14.77 -12.67 11.03
C VAL A 71 14.71 -14.18 11.21
N VAL A 72 15.31 -14.91 10.27
CA VAL A 72 15.49 -16.36 10.37
C VAL A 72 16.78 -16.63 11.15
N GLN A 73 16.66 -17.28 12.31
CA GLN A 73 17.82 -17.65 13.12
C GLN A 73 18.69 -18.69 12.41
N GLU A 74 19.97 -18.76 12.78
CA GLU A 74 20.86 -19.79 12.25
C GLU A 74 20.30 -21.20 12.53
N GLY A 75 20.27 -22.04 11.50
CA GLY A 75 19.68 -23.39 11.58
C GLY A 75 18.15 -23.43 11.63
N ALA A 76 17.46 -22.28 11.61
CA ALA A 76 16.00 -22.21 11.56
C ALA A 76 15.48 -22.13 10.11
N SER A 77 14.19 -22.39 9.94
CA SER A 77 13.48 -22.22 8.67
C SER A 77 12.69 -20.91 8.65
N PRO A 78 12.45 -20.31 7.47
CA PRO A 78 11.44 -19.27 7.33
C PRO A 78 10.08 -19.72 7.86
N SER A 79 9.27 -18.75 8.27
CA SER A 79 7.90 -18.99 8.70
C SER A 79 7.08 -19.60 7.56
N LEU A 80 6.13 -20.48 7.92
CA LEU A 80 5.19 -21.05 6.95
C LEU A 80 4.43 -19.98 6.16
N ALA A 81 4.12 -18.85 6.81
CA ALA A 81 3.42 -17.73 6.19
C ALA A 81 4.22 -17.09 5.03
N SER A 82 5.56 -17.13 5.08
CA SER A 82 6.41 -16.58 4.02
C SER A 82 6.24 -17.31 2.68
N GLY A 83 5.84 -18.58 2.71
CA GLY A 83 5.79 -19.44 1.52
C GLY A 83 7.17 -19.74 0.91
N VAL A 84 8.25 -19.49 1.67
CA VAL A 84 9.63 -19.66 1.20
C VAL A 84 10.22 -20.93 1.79
N SER A 85 10.72 -21.82 0.94
CA SER A 85 11.45 -23.02 1.38
C SER A 85 12.83 -22.67 1.94
N VAL A 86 13.37 -23.57 2.78
CA VAL A 86 14.72 -23.42 3.35
C VAL A 86 15.78 -23.27 2.25
N ASP A 87 15.71 -24.11 1.22
CA ASP A 87 16.67 -24.09 0.11
C ASP A 87 16.64 -22.75 -0.64
N ARG A 88 15.44 -22.23 -0.94
CA ARG A 88 15.26 -20.94 -1.61
C ARG A 88 15.76 -19.78 -0.75
N TYR A 89 15.54 -19.84 0.57
CA TYR A 89 16.06 -18.84 1.49
C TYR A 89 17.59 -18.87 1.57
N GLN A 90 18.20 -20.06 1.65
CA GLN A 90 19.66 -20.20 1.69
C GLN A 90 20.32 -19.72 0.39
N ASP A 91 19.76 -20.07 -0.76
CA ASP A 91 20.21 -19.58 -2.07
C ASP A 91 20.13 -18.04 -2.14
N ALA A 92 18.99 -17.46 -1.75
CA ALA A 92 18.84 -16.01 -1.77
C ALA A 92 19.75 -15.28 -0.78
N ASN A 93 19.95 -15.83 0.42
CA ASN A 93 20.79 -15.23 1.46
C ASN A 93 22.28 -15.24 1.06
N THR A 94 22.72 -16.28 0.36
CA THR A 94 24.11 -16.42 -0.11
C THR A 94 24.38 -15.62 -1.39
N ASN A 95 23.45 -15.62 -2.34
CA ASN A 95 23.70 -15.08 -3.69
C ASN A 95 23.16 -13.66 -3.92
N SER A 96 22.17 -13.22 -3.16
CA SER A 96 21.43 -11.99 -3.47
C SER A 96 21.30 -10.99 -2.31
N ASN A 97 21.73 -11.36 -1.09
CA ASN A 97 21.52 -10.59 0.14
C ASN A 97 20.06 -10.10 0.30
N SER A 98 19.11 -10.89 -0.22
CA SER A 98 17.69 -10.56 -0.20
C SER A 98 17.10 -10.85 1.17
N LYS A 99 16.24 -9.94 1.64
CA LYS A 99 15.60 -10.05 2.94
C LYS A 99 14.15 -10.51 2.78
N LEU A 100 13.67 -11.32 3.72
CA LEU A 100 12.24 -11.63 3.80
C LEU A 100 11.51 -10.41 4.38
N LEU A 101 10.89 -9.62 3.49
CA LEU A 101 10.19 -8.40 3.86
C LEU A 101 8.68 -8.61 4.00
N TRP A 102 8.10 -7.85 4.92
CA TRP A 102 6.68 -7.82 5.22
C TRP A 102 6.18 -6.38 5.32
N LEU A 103 5.03 -6.09 4.70
CA LEU A 103 4.30 -4.84 4.92
C LEU A 103 3.28 -5.04 6.04
N PHE A 104 3.39 -4.24 7.09
CA PHE A 104 2.46 -4.25 8.21
C PHE A 104 1.51 -3.05 8.10
N GLU A 105 0.22 -3.29 8.25
CA GLU A 105 -0.81 -2.25 8.40
C GLU A 105 -1.73 -2.56 9.58
N PRO A 106 -2.35 -1.56 10.22
CA PRO A 106 -3.41 -1.79 11.18
C PRO A 106 -4.53 -2.65 10.57
N ARG A 107 -4.99 -3.65 11.32
CA ARG A 107 -6.11 -4.49 10.90
C ARG A 107 -7.38 -3.66 10.87
N ARG A 108 -8.01 -3.58 9.69
CA ARG A 108 -9.27 -2.84 9.49
C ARG A 108 -10.48 -3.79 9.56
N SER A 109 -11.67 -3.22 9.72
CA SER A 109 -12.94 -3.96 9.72
C SER A 109 -13.22 -4.60 8.35
N ALA A 110 -14.12 -5.59 8.31
CA ALA A 110 -14.34 -6.42 7.11
C ALA A 110 -15.03 -5.69 5.94
N ARG A 111 -15.61 -4.50 6.17
CA ARG A 111 -16.31 -3.75 5.13
C ARG A 111 -15.38 -2.70 4.54
N VAL A 112 -15.07 -2.87 3.27
CA VAL A 112 -14.31 -1.90 2.47
C VAL A 112 -15.28 -1.24 1.50
N ASP A 113 -15.31 0.09 1.50
CA ASP A 113 -16.02 0.87 0.48
C ASP A 113 -15.01 1.23 -0.63
N HIS A 114 -15.31 0.80 -1.85
CA HIS A 114 -14.51 1.10 -3.05
C HIS A 114 -15.03 2.38 -3.72
N TRP A 115 -14.15 3.37 -3.91
CA TRP A 115 -14.50 4.69 -4.45
C TRP A 115 -14.12 4.85 -5.92
N SER A 116 -13.05 4.19 -6.34
CA SER A 116 -12.64 4.05 -7.75
C SER A 116 -12.00 2.68 -7.95
N GLY A 117 -11.98 2.19 -9.19
CA GLY A 117 -11.13 1.07 -9.58
C GLY A 117 -9.95 1.57 -10.42
N THR A 118 -9.06 0.67 -10.82
CA THR A 118 -7.95 1.01 -11.71
C THR A 118 -8.44 1.39 -13.11
N ASN A 119 -9.46 0.69 -13.62
CA ASN A 119 -10.08 0.94 -14.93
C ASN A 119 -11.56 1.34 -14.83
N ASP A 120 -12.10 1.45 -13.61
CA ASP A 120 -13.51 1.75 -13.37
C ASP A 120 -13.72 3.19 -12.96
N TYR A 121 -14.78 3.78 -13.52
CA TYR A 121 -15.22 5.14 -13.22
C TYR A 121 -15.60 5.28 -11.72
N PRO A 122 -15.43 6.46 -11.10
CA PRO A 122 -15.72 6.64 -9.68
C PRO A 122 -17.12 6.19 -9.32
N ALA A 123 -17.25 5.47 -8.20
CA ALA A 123 -18.54 5.15 -7.62
C ALA A 123 -19.12 6.43 -7.01
N TRP A 124 -20.06 7.07 -7.72
CA TRP A 124 -20.71 8.30 -7.26
C TRP A 124 -21.64 8.00 -6.10
N HIS A 125 -21.09 8.01 -4.89
CA HIS A 125 -21.89 8.22 -3.70
C HIS A 125 -21.96 9.74 -3.51
N HIS A 126 -23.17 10.32 -3.50
CA HIS A 126 -23.44 11.75 -3.27
C HIS A 126 -23.05 12.22 -1.84
N LYS A 127 -21.91 11.76 -1.34
CA LYS A 127 -21.36 11.99 -0.01
C LYS A 127 -20.14 12.89 -0.13
N LYS A 128 -19.96 13.76 0.86
CA LYS A 128 -18.81 14.68 0.96
C LYS A 128 -17.46 13.96 0.78
N LEU A 129 -17.32 12.78 1.37
CA LEU A 129 -16.15 11.92 1.26
C LEU A 129 -15.84 11.55 -0.20
N GLY A 130 -16.82 11.06 -0.96
CA GLY A 130 -16.61 10.67 -2.36
C GLY A 130 -16.18 11.85 -3.24
N SER A 131 -16.85 13.00 -3.09
CA SER A 131 -16.42 14.23 -3.77
C SER A 131 -15.02 14.68 -3.36
N THR A 132 -14.66 14.52 -2.09
CA THR A 132 -13.34 14.86 -1.58
C THR A 132 -12.26 13.96 -2.16
N LEU A 133 -12.49 12.64 -2.22
CA LEU A 133 -11.55 11.66 -2.79
C LEU A 133 -11.37 11.86 -4.31
N ASN A 134 -12.43 12.22 -5.02
CA ASN A 134 -12.33 12.55 -6.44
C ASN A 134 -11.54 13.85 -6.67
N ALA A 135 -11.86 14.91 -5.91
CA ALA A 135 -11.12 16.17 -5.96
C ALA A 135 -9.64 15.97 -5.59
N PHE A 136 -9.35 15.15 -4.60
CA PHE A 136 -7.99 14.77 -4.21
C PHE A 136 -7.26 14.08 -5.37
N THR A 137 -7.88 13.11 -6.03
CA THR A 137 -7.30 12.42 -7.20
C THR A 137 -6.93 13.39 -8.32
N HIS A 138 -7.86 14.29 -8.67
CA HIS A 138 -7.62 15.33 -9.67
C HIS A 138 -6.54 16.32 -9.23
N TYR A 139 -6.51 16.68 -7.94
CA TYR A 139 -5.49 17.54 -7.38
C TYR A 139 -4.09 16.92 -7.52
N VAL A 140 -3.92 15.63 -7.21
CA VAL A 140 -2.63 14.95 -7.39
C VAL A 140 -2.20 14.94 -8.85
N TYR A 141 -3.13 14.67 -9.77
CA TYR A 141 -2.85 14.72 -11.20
C TYR A 141 -2.31 16.09 -11.62
N HIS A 142 -2.95 17.19 -11.23
CA HIS A 142 -2.46 18.53 -11.56
C HIS A 142 -1.17 18.91 -10.81
N LEU A 143 -1.07 18.59 -9.51
CA LEU A 143 0.11 18.87 -8.70
C LEU A 143 1.37 18.22 -9.28
N THR A 144 1.22 17.00 -9.81
CA THR A 144 2.33 16.22 -10.36
C THR A 144 2.58 16.51 -11.84
N GLN A 145 2.03 17.60 -12.38
CA GLN A 145 2.12 17.94 -13.80
C GLN A 145 1.70 16.77 -14.69
N GLU A 146 0.58 16.15 -14.32
CA GLU A 146 -0.07 15.11 -15.11
C GLU A 146 0.73 13.79 -15.18
N SER A 147 1.72 13.61 -14.32
CA SER A 147 2.58 12.41 -14.31
C SER A 147 2.09 11.29 -13.40
N ILE A 148 1.23 11.59 -12.42
CA ILE A 148 0.72 10.60 -11.46
C ILE A 148 -0.80 10.74 -11.32
N VAL A 149 -1.51 9.62 -11.45
CA VAL A 149 -2.92 9.50 -11.08
C VAL A 149 -3.03 8.48 -9.95
N LEU A 150 -3.71 8.85 -8.87
CA LEU A 150 -4.12 7.89 -7.85
C LEU A 150 -5.40 7.21 -8.31
N ALA A 151 -5.39 5.88 -8.36
CA ALA A 151 -6.54 5.06 -8.69
C ALA A 151 -6.76 4.01 -7.60
N ASP A 152 -7.86 3.27 -7.72
CA ASP A 152 -8.25 2.22 -6.78
C ASP A 152 -8.31 2.71 -5.32
N LEU A 153 -9.00 3.84 -5.11
CA LEU A 153 -9.17 4.41 -3.77
C LEU A 153 -10.22 3.61 -2.99
N GLN A 154 -9.83 3.16 -1.80
CA GLN A 154 -10.63 2.30 -0.94
C GLN A 154 -10.56 2.77 0.51
N SER A 155 -11.68 2.74 1.23
CA SER A 155 -11.75 3.09 2.66
C SER A 155 -12.51 2.04 3.47
N VAL A 156 -12.52 2.20 4.79
CA VAL A 156 -13.28 1.38 5.75
C VAL A 156 -14.16 2.26 6.61
#